data_AF-A0A3B0SA92-F1
#
_entry.id   AF-A0A3B0SA92-F1
#
_cell.length_a   1.000
_cell.length_b   1.000
_cell.length_c   1.000
_cell.angle_alpha   90.00
_cell.angle_beta   90.00
_cell.angle_gamma   90.00
#
_symmetry.space_group_name_H-M   'P 1'
#
loop_
_entity.id
_entity.type
_entity.pdbx_description
1 polymer ?
#
loop_
_entity_poly.entity_id
_entity_poly.type
_entity_poly.pdbx_seq_one_letter_code
_entity_poly.pdbx_strand_id
1 'polypeptide(L)' 'MTATGWRGTLDHIHITPAKSHPMQALQSATLIAGRGIEGDRYFLQTGTYSGQPGDDRQITLIE' A
#
# COMPACT_ATOMS: atom_id res chain seq x y z
N MET A 1 5.22 5.65 -17.97
CA MET A 1 5.20 7.12 -17.78
C MET A 1 5.64 7.41 -16.35
N THR A 2 6.72 8.13 -16.14
CA THR A 2 7.18 8.55 -14.81
C THR A 2 6.53 9.90 -14.50
N ALA A 3 5.80 10.02 -13.40
CA ALA A 3 5.27 11.31 -12.96
C ALA A 3 6.45 12.22 -12.55
N THR A 4 6.64 13.35 -13.23
CA THR A 4 7.80 14.24 -13.03
C THR A 4 7.51 15.50 -12.20
N GLY A 5 6.31 15.63 -11.62
CA GLY A 5 5.84 16.91 -11.08
C GLY A 5 5.44 16.97 -9.60
N TRP A 6 5.20 15.83 -8.95
CA TRP A 6 4.70 15.83 -7.57
C TRP A 6 5.85 15.95 -6.56
N ARG A 7 5.70 16.85 -5.60
CA ARG A 7 6.66 17.07 -4.50
C ARG A 7 5.90 17.16 -3.19
N GLY A 8 6.43 16.51 -2.17
CA GLY A 8 5.91 16.53 -0.81
C GLY A 8 6.88 15.81 0.13
N THR A 9 6.54 15.77 1.40
CA THR A 9 7.24 14.97 2.42
C THR A 9 6.37 13.78 2.77
N LEU A 10 6.96 12.59 2.86
CA LEU A 10 6.28 11.40 3.35
C LEU A 10 6.37 11.39 4.88
N ASP A 11 5.29 11.79 5.56
CA ASP A 11 5.27 11.87 7.02
C ASP A 11 5.08 10.51 7.69
N HIS A 12 4.19 9.67 7.13
CA HIS A 12 3.86 8.39 7.74
C HIS A 12 3.58 7.29 6.70
N ILE A 13 3.94 6.06 7.06
CA ILE A 13 3.63 4.85 6.30
C ILE A 13 2.81 3.94 7.20
N HIS A 14 1.70 3.41 6.70
CA HIS A 14 0.87 2.49 7.44
C HIS A 14 0.46 1.29 6.58
N ILE A 15 0.55 0.09 7.15
CA ILE A 15 0.06 -1.15 6.55
C ILE A 15 -0.90 -1.87 7.49
N THR A 16 -1.63 -2.86 6.99
CA THR A 16 -2.30 -3.85 7.86
C THR A 16 -2.31 -5.21 7.18
N PRO A 17 -1.99 -6.31 7.88
CA PRO A 17 -1.83 -7.62 7.26
C PRO A 17 -3.15 -8.28 6.87
N ALA A 18 -4.30 -7.76 7.32
CA ALA A 18 -5.61 -8.30 6.99
C ALA A 18 -6.73 -7.27 7.19
N LYS A 19 -7.90 -7.55 6.62
CA LYS A 19 -9.11 -6.74 6.86
C LYS A 19 -9.42 -6.64 8.35
N SER A 20 -9.89 -5.47 8.79
CA SER A 20 -10.32 -5.17 10.17
C SER A 20 -9.23 -5.31 11.23
N HIS A 21 -7.97 -5.51 10.85
CA HIS A 21 -6.84 -5.46 11.77
C HIS A 21 -6.38 -4.02 11.97
N PRO A 22 -5.83 -3.68 13.15
CA PRO A 22 -5.22 -2.37 13.39
C PRO A 22 -4.16 -2.04 12.33
N MET A 23 -4.06 -0.75 11.97
CA MET A 23 -2.96 -0.28 11.14
C MET A 23 -1.65 -0.30 11.93
N GLN A 24 -0.57 -0.59 11.24
CA GLN A 24 0.79 -0.64 11.78
C GLN A 24 1.62 0.46 11.13
N ALA A 25 2.19 1.34 11.95
CA ALA A 25 3.09 2.39 11.48
C ALA A 25 4.46 1.80 11.15
N LEU A 26 5.05 2.22 10.03
CA LEU A 26 6.37 1.82 9.59
C LEU A 26 7.29 3.04 9.41
N GLN A 27 8.58 2.85 9.69
CA GLN A 27 9.61 3.85 9.37
C GLN A 27 10.06 3.77 7.90
N SER A 28 9.96 2.58 7.30
CA SER A 28 10.33 2.31 5.91
C SER A 28 9.49 1.17 5.35
N ALA A 29 9.28 1.13 4.04
CA ALA A 29 8.53 0.07 3.39
C ALA A 29 9.13 -0.33 2.03
N THR A 30 9.00 -1.61 1.70
CA THR A 30 9.38 -2.16 0.39
C THR A 30 8.17 -2.19 -0.53
N LEU A 31 8.28 -1.52 -1.68
CA LEU A 31 7.23 -1.46 -2.70
C LEU A 31 7.61 -2.37 -3.87
N ILE A 32 6.75 -3.32 -4.19
CA ILE A 32 6.91 -4.22 -5.34
C ILE A 32 5.90 -3.84 -6.42
N ALA A 33 6.40 -3.44 -7.59
CA ALA A 33 5.57 -3.06 -8.72
C ALA A 33 4.61 -4.19 -9.12
N GLY A 34 3.34 -3.86 -9.34
CA GLY A 34 2.30 -4.85 -9.66
C GLY A 34 1.72 -5.57 -8.45
N ARG A 35 2.24 -5.33 -7.23
CA ARG A 35 1.86 -6.09 -6.03
C ARG A 35 1.57 -5.24 -4.80
N GLY A 36 2.24 -4.10 -4.64
CA GLY A 36 2.05 -3.18 -3.52
C GLY A 36 3.12 -3.27 -2.44
N ILE A 37 2.74 -2.90 -1.22
CA ILE A 37 3.66 -2.79 -0.07
C ILE A 37 3.81 -4.15 0.63
N GLU A 38 5.05 -4.63 0.78
CA GLU A 38 5.33 -5.87 1.50
C GLU A 38 4.71 -5.88 2.91
N GLY A 39 3.97 -6.95 3.23
CA GLY A 39 3.29 -7.12 4.51
C GLY A 39 1.88 -6.50 4.61
N ASP A 40 1.46 -5.69 3.64
CA ASP A 40 0.07 -5.20 3.60
C ASP A 40 -0.91 -6.26 3.08
N ARG A 41 -2.18 -6.16 3.48
CA ARG A 41 -3.27 -7.06 3.12
C ARG A 41 -3.45 -7.25 1.62
N TYR A 42 -3.20 -6.25 0.80
CA TYR A 42 -3.31 -6.44 -0.66
C TYR A 42 -2.06 -7.09 -1.26
N PHE A 43 -0.89 -6.90 -0.67
CA PHE A 43 0.30 -7.68 -1.01
C PHE A 43 0.16 -9.17 -0.62
N LEU A 44 -0.46 -9.42 0.54
CA LEU A 44 -0.69 -10.74 1.12
C LEU A 44 -1.96 -11.45 0.61
N GLN A 45 -2.77 -10.76 -0.21
CA GLN A 45 -4.04 -11.29 -0.74
C GLN A 45 -5.08 -11.63 0.34
N THR A 46 -5.08 -10.89 1.45
CA THR A 46 -6.01 -11.02 2.60
C THR A 46 -7.00 -9.85 2.71
N GLY A 47 -7.02 -8.96 1.72
CA GLY A 47 -7.92 -7.82 1.63
C GLY A 47 -9.32 -8.22 1.13
N THR A 48 -10.31 -7.36 1.38
CA THR A 48 -11.71 -7.58 0.95
C THR A 48 -11.84 -7.87 -0.54
N TYR A 49 -11.00 -7.23 -1.36
CA TYR A 49 -11.06 -7.33 -2.82
C TYR A 49 -9.93 -8.16 -3.42
N SER A 50 -9.22 -8.98 -2.65
CA SER A 50 -8.10 -9.77 -3.17
C SER A 50 -8.51 -10.78 -4.26
N GLY A 51 -9.78 -11.20 -4.32
CA GLY A 51 -10.31 -12.00 -5.43
C GLY A 51 -10.55 -11.24 -6.74
N GLN A 52 -10.40 -9.90 -6.75
CA GLN A 52 -10.55 -9.03 -7.91
C GLN A 52 -9.34 -8.08 -7.95
N PRO A 53 -8.18 -8.55 -8.44
CA PRO A 53 -6.96 -7.75 -8.45
C PRO A 53 -7.13 -6.50 -9.33
N GLY A 54 -6.52 -5.41 -8.91
CA GLY A 54 -6.46 -4.16 -9.66
C GLY A 54 -5.34 -3.26 -9.16
N ASP A 55 -4.82 -2.44 -10.06
CA ASP A 55 -3.61 -1.63 -9.80
C ASP A 55 -3.84 -0.55 -8.74
N ASP A 56 -5.08 -0.11 -8.57
CA ASP A 56 -5.55 0.85 -7.56
C ASP A 56 -5.41 0.36 -6.11
N ARG A 57 -5.10 -0.93 -5.91
CA ARG A 57 -5.00 -1.55 -4.57
C ARG A 57 -3.57 -1.77 -4.11
N GLN A 58 -2.58 -1.39 -4.93
CA GLN A 58 -1.17 -1.56 -4.57
C GLN A 58 -0.75 -0.56 -3.47
N ILE A 59 -1.22 0.69 -3.55
CA ILE A 59 -0.90 1.79 -2.63
C ILE A 59 -2.10 2.77 -2.58
N THR A 60 -2.36 3.35 -1.42
CA THR A 60 -3.25 4.52 -1.27
C THR A 60 -2.43 5.70 -0.76
N LEU A 61 -2.53 6.85 -1.45
CA LEU A 61 -1.97 8.12 -0.99
C LEU A 61 -3.08 8.94 -0.33
N ILE A 62 -2.77 9.56 0.80
CA ILE A 62 -3.64 10.51 1.50
C ILE A 62 -2.83 11.79 1.64
N GLU A 63 -3.39 12.91 1.17
CA GLU A 63 -2.78 14.25 1.15
C GLU A 63 -3.54 15.25 2.03
#